data_AF-A0A846BSE5-F1
#
_entry.id   AF-A0A846BSE5-F1
#
_cell.length_a   1.000
_cell.length_b   1.000
_cell.length_c   1.000
_cell.angle_alpha   90.00
_cell.angle_beta   90.00
_cell.angle_gamma   90.00
#
_symmetry.space_group_name_H-M   'P 1'
#
loop_
_entity.id
_entity.type
_entity.pdbx_description
1 polymer ?
#
loop_
_entity_poly.entity_id
_entity_poly.type
_entity_poly.pdbx_seq_one_letter_code
_entity_poly.pdbx_strand_id
1 'polypeptide(L)' 'MEKLEHYRSCIQTLLEKHSHYKSGEQDIESELFFDAVRDHYQLMRVGWKGLKRIYYTILHFDIKDGKIWLQQNTTDIDVG' A
#
# COMPACT_ATOMS: atom_id res chain seq x y z
N MET A 1 12.93 2.77 -19.07
CA MET A 1 12.42 4.00 -18.43
C MET A 1 10.91 4.02 -18.45
N GLU A 2 10.25 3.99 -19.62
CA GLU A 2 8.77 3.96 -19.70
C GLU A 2 8.11 2.81 -18.92
N LYS A 3 8.65 1.59 -19.02
CA LYS A 3 8.15 0.43 -18.27
C LYS A 3 8.18 0.62 -16.75
N LEU A 4 9.24 1.26 -16.24
CA LEU A 4 9.40 1.51 -14.81
C LEU A 4 8.38 2.54 -14.34
N GLU A 5 8.27 3.66 -15.04
CA GLU A 5 7.28 4.70 -14.74
C GLU A 5 5.85 4.16 -14.83
N HIS A 6 5.57 3.28 -15.79
CA HIS A 6 4.29 2.59 -15.89
C HIS A 6 4.01 1.75 -14.65
N TYR A 7 4.98 0.94 -14.18
CA TYR A 7 4.81 0.15 -12.96
C TYR A 7 4.62 1.00 -11.71
N ARG A 8 5.40 2.08 -11.56
CA ARG A 8 5.25 3.04 -10.46
C ARG A 8 3.84 3.63 -10.44
N SER A 9 3.35 4.06 -11.60
CA SER A 9 2.01 4.61 -11.77
C SER A 9 0.92 3.59 -11.42
N CYS A 10 1.01 2.37 -11.95
CA CYS A 10 0.06 1.30 -11.65
C CYS A 10 -0.01 0.97 -10.15
N ILE A 11 1.14 0.82 -9.48
CA ILE A 11 1.20 0.52 -8.04
C ILE A 11 0.61 1.66 -7.22
N GLN A 12 1.01 2.90 -7.48
CA GLN A 12 0.51 4.06 -6.73
C GLN A 12 -1.00 4.22 -6.90
N THR A 13 -1.52 4.15 -8.14
CA THR A 13 -2.96 4.21 -8.42
C THR A 13 -3.72 3.09 -7.73
N LEU A 14 -3.17 1.87 -7.71
CA LEU A 14 -3.77 0.75 -7.01
C LEU A 14 -3.83 1.02 -5.51
N LEU A 15 -2.73 1.45 -4.88
CA LEU A 15 -2.70 1.72 -3.44
C LEU A 15 -3.60 2.89 -3.05
N GLU A 16 -3.62 3.97 -3.83
CA GLU A 16 -4.53 5.11 -3.64
C GLU A 16 -5.99 4.66 -3.66
N LYS A 17 -6.38 3.88 -4.68
CA LYS A 17 -7.74 3.34 -4.79
C LYS A 17 -8.11 2.52 -3.54
N HIS A 18 -7.19 1.69 -3.04
CA HIS A 18 -7.44 0.88 -1.84
C HIS A 18 -7.44 1.70 -0.55
N SER A 19 -6.72 2.83 -0.49
CA SER A 19 -6.69 3.71 0.67
C SER A 19 -8.06 4.32 0.99
N HIS A 20 -8.91 4.50 -0.03
CA HIS A 20 -10.25 5.07 0.11
C HIS A 20 -11.26 4.14 0.80
N TYR A 21 -10.97 2.85 0.94
CA TYR A 21 -11.76 1.97 1.78
C TYR A 21 -11.60 2.39 3.24
N LYS A 22 -12.55 3.20 3.72
CA LYS A 22 -12.58 3.66 5.10
C LYS A 22 -12.78 2.48 6.03
N SER A 23 -11.92 2.36 7.04
CA SER A 23 -12.34 1.66 8.24
C SER A 23 -13.51 2.47 8.83
N GLY A 24 -14.59 1.82 9.27
CA GLY A 24 -15.72 2.53 9.88
C GLY A 24 -15.37 3.21 11.22
N GLU A 25 -14.11 3.19 11.63
CA GLU A 25 -13.60 3.70 12.90
C GLU A 25 -12.82 5.00 12.67
N GLN A 26 -13.17 6.04 13.43
CA GLN A 26 -12.64 7.40 13.24
C GLN A 26 -11.15 7.53 13.59
N ASP A 27 -10.65 6.68 14.50
CA ASP A 27 -9.28 6.74 15.03
C ASP A 27 -8.29 5.81 14.29
N ILE A 28 -8.67 5.31 13.11
CA ILE A 28 -7.83 4.46 12.27
C ILE A 28 -7.73 5.04 10.86
N GLU A 29 -6.51 5.37 10.46
CA GLU A 29 -6.19 5.99 9.19
C GLU A 29 -5.64 4.99 8.17
N SER A 30 -5.91 5.28 6.89
CA SER A 30 -5.24 4.69 5.74
C SER A 30 -4.03 5.56 5.38
N GLU A 31 -2.81 5.10 5.64
CA GLU A 31 -1.61 5.86 5.32
C GLU A 31 -0.89 5.25 4.10
N LEU A 32 -0.51 6.12 3.15
CA LEU A 32 0.24 5.76 1.95
C LEU A 32 1.70 6.17 2.12
N PHE A 33 2.61 5.22 1.92
CA PHE A 33 4.05 5.45 1.96
C PHE A 33 4.64 5.13 0.60
N PHE A 34 5.01 6.18 -0.14
CA PHE A 34 5.62 6.05 -1.46
C PHE A 34 7.07 6.51 -1.42
N ASP A 35 7.97 5.59 -1.72
CA ASP A 35 9.37 5.85 -1.88
C ASP A 35 9.77 5.58 -3.33
N ALA A 36 9.56 6.58 -4.19
CA ALA A 36 9.88 6.45 -5.62
C ALA A 36 11.39 6.43 -5.91
N VAL A 37 12.24 6.78 -4.94
CA VAL A 37 13.70 6.73 -5.11
C VAL A 37 14.22 5.31 -4.91
N ARG A 38 13.67 4.60 -3.91
CA ARG A 38 14.05 3.22 -3.57
C ARG A 38 13.06 2.16 -4.08
N ASP A 39 12.00 2.61 -4.75
CA ASP A 39 10.93 1.78 -5.33
C ASP A 39 10.20 0.90 -4.30
N HIS A 40 9.84 1.49 -3.15
CA HIS A 40 9.04 0.85 -2.09
C HIS A 40 7.69 1.56 -1.92
N TYR A 41 6.60 0.79 -1.90
CA TYR A 41 5.24 1.34 -1.88
C TYR A 41 4.35 0.57 -0.91
N GLN A 42 3.79 1.26 0.08
CA GLN A 42 2.96 0.64 1.11
C GLN A 42 1.64 1.39 1.32
N LEU A 43 0.60 0.61 1.65
CA LEU A 43 -0.62 1.08 2.28
C LEU A 43 -0.70 0.46 3.67
N MET A 44 -0.82 1.28 4.71
CA MET A 44 -0.90 0.83 6.10
C MET A 44 -2.21 1.23 6.77
N ARG A 45 -2.58 0.50 7.82
CA ARG A 45 -3.52 0.96 8.84
C ARG A 45 -2.76 1.44 10.05
N VAL A 46 -3.01 2.68 10.44
CA VAL A 46 -2.34 3.34 11.55
C VAL A 46 -3.39 4.00 12.42
N GLY A 47 -3.42 3.67 13.71
CA GLY A 47 -4.42 4.23 14.61
C GLY A 47 -4.59 3.47 15.90
N TRP A 48 -5.73 3.68 16.53
CA TRP A 48 -6.10 3.02 17.78
C TRP A 48 -7.56 2.58 17.74
N LYS A 49 -7.84 1.40 18.30
CA LYS A 49 -9.20 0.93 18.59
C LYS A 49 -9.36 0.84 20.09
N GLY A 50 -9.83 1.93 20.71
CA GLY A 50 -9.75 2.09 22.16
C GLY A 50 -8.29 2.02 22.62
N LEU A 51 -7.96 1.08 23.51
CA LEU A 51 -6.59 0.88 24.01
C LEU A 51 -5.73 -0.03 23.12
N LYS A 52 -6.27 -0.56 22.02
CA LYS A 52 -5.55 -1.46 21.11
C LYS A 52 -4.87 -0.67 20.00
N ARG A 53 -3.54 -0.79 19.89
CA ARG A 53 -2.78 -0.22 18.76
C ARG A 53 -3.15 -0.94 17.46
N ILE A 54 -3.47 -0.16 16.44
CA ILE A 54 -3.60 -0.62 15.06
C ILE A 54 -2.39 -0.11 14.28
N TYR A 55 -1.54 -1.03 13.85
CA TYR A 55 -0.32 -0.73 13.11
C TYR A 55 0.11 -1.94 12.28
N TYR A 56 -0.32 -1.99 11.02
CA TYR A 56 0.05 -3.07 10.11
C TYR A 56 -0.03 -2.64 8.65
N THR A 57 0.72 -3.32 7.80
CA THR A 57 0.72 -3.11 6.34
C THR A 57 -0.38 -3.95 5.68
N ILE A 58 -1.19 -3.31 4.85
CA ILE A 58 -2.26 -3.96 4.08
C ILE A 58 -1.72 -4.51 2.77
N LEU A 59 -1.03 -3.64 2.02
CA LEU A 59 -0.41 -3.96 0.75
C LEU A 59 1.00 -3.38 0.75
N HIS A 60 1.96 -4.17 0.26
CA HIS A 60 3.34 -3.75 0.11
C HIS A 60 3.90 -4.27 -1.21
N PHE A 61 4.37 -3.35 -2.03
CA PHE A 61 5.02 -3.64 -3.30
C PHE A 61 6.42 -3.05 -3.35
N ASP A 62 7.34 -3.80 -3.96
CA ASP A 62 8.62 -3.29 -4.42
C ASP A 62 8.73 -3.37 -5.94
N ILE A 63 9.54 -2.50 -6.54
CA ILE A 63 10.07 -2.75 -7.89
C ILE A 63 11.56 -3.09 -7.78
N LYS A 64 11.92 -4.34 -8.11
CA LYS A 64 13.30 -4.83 -8.05
C LYS A 64 13.67 -5.49 -9.36
N ASP A 65 14.81 -5.12 -9.92
CA ASP A 65 15.31 -5.61 -11.22
C ASP A 65 14.25 -5.51 -12.34
N GLY A 66 13.47 -4.42 -12.33
CA GLY A 66 12.42 -4.16 -13.33
C GLY A 66 11.20 -5.09 -13.25
N LYS A 67 10.97 -5.74 -12.08
CA LYS A 67 9.80 -6.56 -11.78
C LYS A 67 9.08 -6.05 -10.54
N ILE A 68 7.76 -6.23 -10.50
CA ILE A 68 6.95 -5.93 -9.32
C ILE A 68 7.00 -7.13 -8.37
N TRP A 69 7.27 -6.87 -7.10
CA TRP A 69 7.27 -7.86 -6.02
C TRP A 69 6.13 -7.53 -5.07
N LEU A 70 5.20 -8.47 -4.88
CA LEU A 70 4.20 -8.39 -3.83
C LEU A 70 4.80 -8.94 -2.53
N GLN A 71 5.12 -8.05 -1.60
CA GLN A 71 5.72 -8.42 -0.32
C GLN A 71 4.66 -8.81 0.71
N GLN A 72 3.50 -8.16 0.67
CA GLN A 72 2.40 -8.39 1.59
C GLN A 72 1.06 -8.09 0.92
N ASN A 73 0.09 -8.97 1.13
CA ASN A 73 -1.32 -8.73 0.84
C ASN A 73 -2.17 -9.29 1.97
N THR A 74 -2.79 -8.40 2.75
CA THR A 74 -3.76 -8.79 3.80
C THR A 74 -5.20 -8.56 3.36
N THR A 75 -5.44 -8.44 2.06
CA THR A 75 -6.77 -8.35 1.46
C THR A 75 -7.13 -9.69 0.82
N ASP A 76 -8.40 -9.86 0.47
CA ASP A 76 -8.93 -10.96 -0.33
C ASP A 76 -8.82 -10.71 -1.84
N ILE A 77 -8.22 -9.57 -2.23
CA ILE A 77 -8.12 -9.14 -3.62
C ILE A 77 -6.92 -9.82 -4.28
N ASP A 78 -7.17 -10.45 -5.43
CA ASP A 78 -6.11 -10.83 -6.35
C ASP A 78 -5.62 -9.58 -7.08
N VAL A 79 -4.33 -9.33 -7.01
CA VAL A 79 -3.68 -8.14 -7.56
C VAL A 79 -2.98 -8.43 -8.90
N GLY A 80 -3.10 -9.67 -9.41
CA GLY A 80 -2.53 -10.15 -10.66
C GLY A 80 -3.58 -10.49 -11.72
#